data_AF-A0A6B1GX10-F1
#
_entry.id   AF-A0A6B1GX10-F1
#
_cell.length_a   1.000
_cell.length_b   1.000
_cell.length_c   1.000
_cell.angle_alpha   90.00
_cell.angle_beta   90.00
_cell.angle_gamma   90.00
#
_symmetry.space_group_name_H-M   'P 1'
#
loop_
_entity.id
_entity.type
_entity.pdbx_description
1 polymer ?
#
loop_
_entity_poly.entity_id
_entity_poly.type
_entity_poly.pdbx_seq_one_letter_code
_entity_poly.pdbx_strand_id
1 'polypeptide(L)'
;MWARHLALVFAVFVPVLAQEALAQEKAGVRTVSFERLNRVYEQLIDDLSLIEIGPAEVALRSPAHSLTVSRHVATLTAGDDGVFEAELELEVSGSGQIAADVVIGSLESQLTQELVVPAQTLRLEGEIAIRRDEEGYWIRTERMPPTTQVRIESELGTQLFTVCRQMALVLVSLDCEAIERAVTLISVPLPEAGGEYLIALEDTTPEERRDFDRFLGQSRKP
;
A
#
# COMPACT_ATOMS: atom_id res chain seq x y z
N MET A 1 28.04 30.74 -64.93
CA MET A 1 28.42 29.33 -64.71
C MET A 1 27.79 28.86 -63.40
N TRP A 2 26.93 27.83 -63.48
CA TRP A 2 26.67 26.77 -62.49
C TRP A 2 26.04 27.20 -61.14
N ALA A 3 24.74 27.03 -60.86
CA ALA A 3 23.86 25.84 -60.73
C ALA A 3 23.50 25.67 -59.22
N ARG A 4 22.31 26.08 -58.73
CA ARG A 4 21.01 25.36 -58.68
C ARG A 4 21.06 23.91 -58.15
N HIS A 5 20.51 23.70 -56.92
CA HIS A 5 19.54 22.65 -56.50
C HIS A 5 19.74 22.04 -55.09
N LEU A 6 18.64 21.46 -54.55
CA LEU A 6 18.34 20.88 -53.23
C LEU A 6 18.06 21.89 -52.10
N ALA A 7 16.84 22.27 -51.71
CA ALA A 7 15.50 21.69 -51.78
C ALA A 7 15.32 20.33 -51.07
N LEU A 8 14.50 20.39 -50.01
CA LEU A 8 13.68 19.33 -49.38
C LEU A 8 14.40 18.06 -48.89
N VAL A 9 14.14 17.74 -47.61
CA VAL A 9 13.98 16.40 -46.99
C VAL A 9 14.54 16.51 -45.56
N PHE A 10 13.77 17.07 -44.63
CA PHE A 10 13.98 16.90 -43.17
C PHE A 10 12.73 17.32 -42.39
N ALA A 11 11.54 16.95 -42.87
CA ALA A 11 10.27 17.36 -42.26
C ALA A 11 9.26 16.20 -42.05
N VAL A 12 9.66 14.93 -42.11
CA VAL A 12 8.70 13.80 -42.07
C VAL A 12 9.12 12.64 -41.15
N PHE A 13 10.00 12.86 -40.18
CA PHE A 13 10.27 11.81 -39.18
C PHE A 13 10.29 12.43 -37.78
N VAL A 14 9.47 11.86 -36.89
CA VAL A 14 9.14 12.24 -35.49
C VAL A 14 7.96 13.24 -35.41
N PRO A 15 6.80 12.89 -34.76
CA PRO A 15 6.62 11.88 -33.70
C PRO A 15 5.42 10.93 -33.93
N VAL A 16 5.67 9.63 -34.13
CA VAL A 16 4.63 8.59 -33.91
C VAL A 16 4.57 8.15 -32.44
N LEU A 17 5.59 8.48 -31.64
CA LEU A 17 5.62 8.17 -30.20
C LEU A 17 4.79 9.12 -29.32
N ALA A 18 4.23 10.20 -29.87
CA ALA A 18 3.35 11.11 -29.13
C ALA A 18 1.87 10.70 -29.14
N GLN A 19 1.50 9.71 -29.96
CA GLN A 19 0.09 9.28 -30.09
C GLN A 19 -0.34 8.22 -29.08
N GLU A 20 0.59 7.44 -28.51
CA GLU A 20 0.24 6.43 -27.50
C GLU A 20 -0.10 7.07 -26.14
N ALA A 21 0.52 8.20 -25.80
CA ALA A 21 0.20 8.95 -24.57
C ALA A 21 -1.21 9.60 -24.60
N LEU A 22 -1.76 9.89 -25.78
CA LEU A 22 -3.09 10.49 -25.94
C LEU A 22 -4.22 9.44 -26.04
N ALA A 23 -3.90 8.16 -26.26
CA ALA A 23 -4.90 7.11 -26.40
C ALA A 23 -5.45 6.62 -25.04
N GLN A 24 -4.70 6.80 -23.95
CA GLN A 24 -5.13 6.48 -22.58
C GLN A 24 -6.20 7.46 -22.05
N GLU A 25 -6.45 8.57 -22.76
CA GLU A 25 -7.37 9.59 -22.28
C GLU A 25 -8.86 9.16 -22.35
N LYS A 26 -9.15 8.10 -23.11
CA LYS A 26 -10.49 7.82 -23.65
C LYS A 26 -11.45 7.03 -22.76
N ALA A 27 -11.04 6.57 -21.57
CA ALA A 27 -11.84 5.67 -20.73
C ALA A 27 -12.21 6.20 -19.34
N GLY A 28 -11.96 7.49 -19.04
CA GLY A 28 -12.15 8.01 -17.67
C GLY A 28 -11.19 7.41 -16.64
N VAL A 29 -10.19 6.66 -17.12
CA VAL A 29 -9.06 6.13 -16.34
C VAL A 29 -7.94 7.16 -16.35
N ARG A 30 -7.33 7.38 -15.19
CA ARG A 30 -6.15 8.23 -15.03
C ARG A 30 -5.31 7.74 -13.88
N THR A 31 -4.03 8.07 -13.94
CA THR A 31 -3.05 7.71 -12.92
C THR A 31 -2.49 8.97 -12.28
N VAL A 32 -2.42 9.00 -10.95
CA VAL A 32 -1.89 10.10 -10.14
C VAL A 32 -0.75 9.57 -9.28
N SER A 33 0.40 10.23 -9.32
CA SER A 33 1.50 9.97 -8.40
C SER A 33 1.43 10.97 -7.24
N PHE A 34 1.65 10.49 -6.02
CA PHE A 34 1.66 11.32 -4.81
C PHE A 34 3.05 11.36 -4.21
N GLU A 35 3.93 12.20 -4.77
CA GLU A 35 5.33 12.26 -4.36
C GLU A 35 5.53 12.59 -2.88
N ARG A 36 4.62 13.38 -2.28
CA ARG A 36 4.65 13.69 -0.84
C ARG A 36 4.47 12.47 0.05
N LEU A 37 3.77 11.44 -0.44
CA LEU A 37 3.56 10.20 0.30
C LEU A 37 4.76 9.26 0.19
N ASN A 38 5.70 9.54 -0.72
CA ASN A 38 6.96 8.82 -0.86
C ASN A 38 7.95 9.28 0.22
N ARG A 39 7.88 8.66 1.40
CA ARG A 39 8.71 9.00 2.56
C ARG A 39 8.87 7.81 3.51
N VAL A 40 9.65 8.02 4.56
CA VAL A 40 9.77 7.10 5.68
C VAL A 40 8.66 7.40 6.69
N TYR A 41 7.96 6.36 7.11
CA TYR A 41 6.97 6.37 8.17
C TYR A 41 7.53 5.56 9.34
N GLU A 42 7.48 6.12 10.54
CA GLU A 42 7.99 5.49 11.75
C GLU A 42 6.81 5.17 12.68
N GLN A 43 6.88 4.02 13.36
CA GLN A 43 5.95 3.66 14.44
C GLN A 43 4.46 3.75 14.03
N LEU A 44 4.13 3.14 12.88
CA LEU A 44 2.77 3.11 12.36
C LEU A 44 1.84 2.24 13.22
N ILE A 45 2.34 1.07 13.66
CA ILE A 45 1.55 0.05 14.38
C ILE A 45 2.41 -0.66 15.43
N ASP A 46 2.03 -0.54 16.69
CA ASP A 46 2.73 -1.22 17.79
C ASP A 46 2.26 -2.68 17.96
N ASP A 47 0.95 -2.92 17.88
CA ASP A 47 0.34 -4.24 18.04
C ASP A 47 0.04 -4.86 16.67
N LEU A 48 0.76 -5.93 16.32
CA LEU A 48 0.67 -6.53 14.98
C LEU A 48 -0.43 -7.58 14.89
N SER A 49 -0.49 -8.51 15.85
CA SER A 49 -1.49 -9.58 15.87
C SER A 49 -1.44 -10.39 17.16
N LEU A 50 -2.57 -10.97 17.55
CA LEU A 50 -2.63 -12.06 18.53
C LEU A 50 -2.92 -13.36 17.79
N ILE A 51 -2.05 -14.35 17.98
CA ILE A 51 -2.18 -15.67 17.36
C ILE A 51 -2.49 -16.68 18.46
N GLU A 52 -3.69 -17.26 18.42
CA GLU A 52 -4.15 -18.28 19.36
C GLU A 52 -4.02 -19.68 18.74
N ILE A 53 -3.27 -20.58 19.38
CA ILE A 53 -3.02 -21.94 18.88
C ILE A 53 -3.12 -22.94 20.02
N GLY A 54 -4.31 -23.53 20.15
CA GLY A 54 -4.60 -24.43 21.26
C GLY A 54 -4.45 -23.68 22.59
N PRO A 55 -3.59 -24.13 23.54
CA PRO A 55 -3.36 -23.44 24.80
C PRO A 55 -2.25 -22.36 24.73
N ALA A 56 -1.68 -22.12 23.55
CA ALA A 56 -0.63 -21.14 23.36
C ALA A 56 -1.21 -19.84 22.78
N GLU A 57 -0.80 -18.71 23.36
CA GLU A 57 -1.07 -17.37 22.85
C GLU A 57 0.27 -16.73 22.44
N VAL A 58 0.34 -16.18 21.23
CA VAL A 58 1.50 -15.46 20.73
C VAL A 58 1.06 -14.05 20.33
N ALA A 59 1.41 -13.06 21.13
CA ALA A 59 1.18 -11.66 20.82
C ALA A 59 2.42 -11.09 20.10
N LEU A 60 2.23 -10.64 18.85
CA LEU A 60 3.27 -10.01 18.06
C LEU A 60 3.18 -8.49 18.19
N ARG A 61 4.32 -7.86 18.46
CA ARG A 61 4.46 -6.41 18.61
C ARG A 61 5.67 -5.90 17.83
N SER A 62 5.62 -4.64 17.41
CA SER A 62 6.70 -4.00 16.66
C SER A 62 7.11 -2.68 17.32
N PRO A 63 7.86 -2.73 18.45
CA PRO A 63 8.11 -1.55 19.28
C PRO A 63 8.93 -0.46 18.58
N ALA A 64 9.66 -0.80 17.53
CA ALA A 64 10.40 0.15 16.73
C ALA A 64 10.45 -0.35 15.29
N HIS A 65 9.85 0.39 14.36
CA HIS A 65 9.88 0.06 12.94
C HIS A 65 9.79 1.29 12.07
N SER A 66 10.29 1.13 10.86
CA SER A 66 10.25 2.12 9.78
C SER A 66 9.76 1.45 8.50
N LEU A 67 8.84 2.11 7.81
CA LEU A 67 8.34 1.72 6.50
C LEU A 67 8.64 2.85 5.52
N THR A 68 9.45 2.56 4.52
CA THR A 68 9.71 3.45 3.39
C THR A 68 8.72 3.16 2.29
N VAL A 69 7.96 4.18 1.88
CA VAL A 69 7.18 4.16 0.64
C VAL A 69 8.03 4.87 -0.42
N SER A 70 8.49 4.14 -1.43
CA SER A 70 9.30 4.72 -2.52
C SER A 70 8.46 5.18 -3.70
N ARG A 71 7.26 4.61 -3.85
CA ARG A 71 6.33 4.93 -4.92
C ARG A 71 4.90 4.78 -4.43
N HIS A 72 4.07 5.78 -4.74
CA HIS A 72 2.66 5.80 -4.41
C HIS A 72 1.87 6.29 -5.62
N VAL A 73 1.19 5.37 -6.30
CA VAL A 73 0.47 5.65 -7.53
C VAL A 73 -0.97 5.16 -7.40
N ALA A 74 -1.93 6.07 -7.57
CA ALA A 74 -3.34 5.71 -7.66
C ALA A 74 -3.81 5.77 -9.11
N THR A 75 -4.46 4.70 -9.56
CA THR A 75 -5.24 4.70 -10.80
C THR A 75 -6.70 4.84 -10.42
N LEU A 76 -7.33 5.91 -10.92
CA LEU A 76 -8.74 6.22 -10.68
C LEU A 76 -9.50 6.03 -11.98
N THR A 77 -10.60 5.28 -11.90
CA THR A 77 -11.56 5.10 -12.97
C THR A 77 -12.87 5.79 -12.56
N ALA A 78 -13.32 6.75 -13.35
CA ALA A 78 -14.56 7.46 -13.09
C ALA A 78 -15.76 6.50 -13.07
N GLY A 79 -16.49 6.48 -11.96
CA GLY A 79 -17.80 5.85 -11.81
C GLY A 79 -18.92 6.89 -11.78
N ASP A 80 -20.07 6.49 -11.25
CA ASP A 80 -21.27 7.32 -11.14
C ASP A 80 -21.22 8.23 -9.88
N ASP A 81 -21.92 9.37 -9.93
CA ASP A 81 -22.15 10.27 -8.78
C ASP A 81 -20.90 10.76 -8.02
N GLY A 82 -19.74 10.81 -8.68
CA GLY A 82 -18.49 11.24 -8.04
C GLY A 82 -17.80 10.16 -7.21
N VAL A 83 -18.23 8.90 -7.38
CA VAL A 83 -17.51 7.72 -6.92
C VAL A 83 -16.52 7.28 -8.00
N PHE A 84 -15.34 6.85 -7.56
CA PHE A 84 -14.26 6.38 -8.40
C PHE A 84 -13.84 4.99 -7.93
N GLU A 85 -13.69 4.06 -8.86
CA GLU A 85 -12.90 2.86 -8.60
C GLU A 85 -11.44 3.28 -8.49
N ALA A 86 -10.76 2.82 -7.44
CA ALA A 86 -9.39 3.18 -7.14
C ALA A 86 -8.54 1.91 -7.04
N GLU A 87 -7.47 1.87 -7.81
CA GLU A 87 -6.37 0.93 -7.64
C GLU A 87 -5.16 1.70 -7.13
N LEU A 88 -4.73 1.42 -5.91
CA LEU A 88 -3.55 2.02 -5.30
C LEU A 88 -2.38 1.03 -5.36
N GLU A 89 -1.32 1.41 -6.06
CA GLU A 89 -0.05 0.70 -6.12
C GLU A 89 0.98 1.41 -5.24
N LEU A 90 1.55 0.65 -4.29
CA LEU A 90 2.58 1.11 -3.36
C LEU A 90 3.84 0.28 -3.53
N GLU A 91 5.00 0.90 -3.67
CA GLU A 91 6.28 0.21 -3.48
C GLU A 91 6.78 0.49 -2.05
N VAL A 92 6.89 -0.57 -1.25
CA VAL A 92 7.25 -0.48 0.16
C VAL A 92 8.47 -1.32 0.49
N SER A 93 9.27 -0.82 1.44
CA SER A 93 10.38 -1.54 2.07
C SER A 93 10.57 -1.02 3.48
N GLY A 94 11.41 -1.64 4.30
CA GLY A 94 11.56 -1.18 5.68
C GLY A 94 12.32 -2.13 6.57
N SER A 95 12.40 -1.76 7.83
CA SER A 95 13.03 -2.56 8.87
C SER A 95 12.52 -2.15 10.25
N GLY A 96 12.76 -3.00 11.24
CA GLY A 96 12.37 -2.75 12.61
C GLY A 96 12.77 -3.88 13.54
N GLN A 97 12.11 -3.91 14.69
CA GLN A 97 12.17 -4.99 15.65
C GLN A 97 10.79 -5.59 15.79
N ILE A 98 10.72 -6.91 15.85
CA ILE A 98 9.51 -7.65 16.19
C ILE A 98 9.73 -8.35 17.53
N ALA A 99 8.78 -8.18 18.44
CA ALA A 99 8.71 -8.87 19.71
C ALA A 99 7.54 -9.86 19.68
N ALA A 100 7.76 -11.06 20.22
CA ALA A 100 6.72 -12.06 20.41
C ALA A 100 6.65 -12.41 21.89
N ASP A 101 5.50 -12.10 22.50
CA ASP A 101 5.15 -12.56 23.84
C ASP A 101 4.41 -13.88 23.69
N VAL A 102 5.03 -14.97 24.15
CA VAL A 102 4.51 -16.34 24.07
C VAL A 102 4.05 -16.78 25.44
N VAL A 103 2.76 -17.09 25.56
CA VAL A 103 2.13 -17.57 26.80
C VAL A 103 1.61 -18.97 26.57
N ILE A 104 2.02 -19.93 27.41
CA ILE A 104 1.58 -21.32 27.34
C ILE A 104 1.29 -21.83 28.76
N GLY A 105 0.01 -21.84 29.13
CA GLY A 105 -0.39 -22.14 30.51
C GLY A 105 0.17 -21.10 31.48
N SER A 106 1.13 -21.50 32.33
CA SER A 106 1.81 -20.60 33.28
C SER A 106 3.22 -20.20 32.83
N LEU A 107 3.66 -20.62 31.64
CA LEU A 107 4.95 -20.25 31.08
C LEU A 107 4.79 -19.02 30.20
N GLU A 108 5.61 -18.01 30.46
CA GLU A 108 5.70 -16.79 29.66
C GLU A 108 7.13 -16.64 29.15
N SER A 109 7.27 -16.33 27.86
CA SER A 109 8.57 -16.09 27.22
C SER A 109 8.43 -14.93 26.25
N GLN A 110 9.43 -14.06 26.22
CA GLN A 110 9.52 -12.99 25.23
C GLN A 110 10.69 -13.27 24.28
N LEU A 111 10.43 -13.16 22.98
CA LEU A 111 11.45 -13.24 21.95
C LEU A 111 11.48 -11.90 21.21
N THR A 112 12.66 -11.38 20.91
CA THR A 112 12.81 -10.13 20.14
C THR A 112 13.83 -10.34 19.05
N GLN A 113 13.48 -9.92 17.83
CA GLN A 113 14.32 -10.08 16.65
C GLN A 113 14.26 -8.87 15.74
N GLU A 114 15.25 -8.76 14.87
CA GLU A 114 15.18 -7.85 13.74
C GLU A 114 14.09 -8.30 12.75
N LEU A 115 13.42 -7.32 12.18
CA LEU A 115 12.40 -7.47 11.15
C LEU A 115 12.85 -6.67 9.94
N VAL A 116 12.78 -7.29 8.77
CA VAL A 116 13.03 -6.65 7.50
C VAL A 116 11.76 -6.73 6.67
N VAL A 117 11.35 -5.61 6.08
CA VAL A 117 10.32 -5.56 5.05
C VAL A 117 11.05 -5.49 3.71
N PRO A 118 11.19 -6.62 2.98
CA PRO A 118 11.83 -6.59 1.67
C PRO A 118 11.05 -5.70 0.72
N ALA A 119 11.75 -5.14 -0.28
CA ALA A 119 11.12 -4.35 -1.32
C ALA A 119 10.00 -5.16 -2.01
N GLN A 120 8.79 -4.63 -1.99
CA GLN A 120 7.61 -5.29 -2.55
C GLN A 120 6.58 -4.27 -3.03
N THR A 121 5.76 -4.69 -4.00
CA THR A 121 4.64 -3.90 -4.51
C THR A 121 3.35 -4.39 -3.87
N LEU A 122 2.63 -3.50 -3.21
CA LEU A 122 1.28 -3.74 -2.71
C LEU A 122 0.28 -3.13 -3.68
N ARG A 123 -0.83 -3.84 -3.90
CA ARG A 123 -1.96 -3.36 -4.69
C ARG A 123 -3.22 -3.42 -3.86
N LEU A 124 -3.89 -2.28 -3.74
CA LEU A 124 -5.14 -2.13 -3.00
C LEU A 124 -6.21 -1.67 -3.97
N GLU A 125 -7.30 -2.43 -4.04
CA GLU A 125 -8.46 -2.10 -4.85
C GLU A 125 -9.59 -1.62 -3.94
N GLY A 126 -10.25 -0.53 -4.33
CA GLY A 126 -11.34 0.06 -3.56
C GLY A 126 -12.21 0.99 -4.38
N GLU A 127 -13.13 1.64 -3.69
CA GLU A 127 -13.95 2.73 -4.21
C GLU A 127 -13.87 3.91 -3.27
N ILE A 128 -13.72 5.10 -3.85
CA ILE A 128 -13.67 6.35 -3.12
C ILE A 128 -14.63 7.36 -3.72
N ALA A 129 -15.29 8.16 -2.89
CA ALA A 129 -15.98 9.35 -3.32
C ALA A 129 -15.08 10.57 -3.08
N ILE A 130 -14.97 11.44 -4.08
CA ILE A 130 -14.17 12.66 -3.96
C ILE A 130 -15.11 13.87 -4.07
N ARG A 131 -15.02 14.78 -3.10
CA ARG A 131 -15.73 16.07 -3.10
C ARG A 131 -14.75 17.20 -2.86
N ARG A 132 -14.93 18.31 -3.56
CA ARG A 132 -14.15 19.53 -3.34
C ARG A 132 -14.97 20.59 -2.60
N ASP A 133 -14.31 21.33 -1.71
CA ASP A 133 -14.81 22.59 -1.15
C ASP A 133 -13.69 23.65 -1.02
N GLU A 134 -13.88 24.62 -0.14
CA GLU A 134 -12.94 25.72 0.11
C GLU A 134 -11.69 25.28 0.88
N GLU A 135 -11.78 24.22 1.67
CA GLU A 135 -10.66 23.71 2.48
C GLU A 135 -9.78 22.75 1.68
N GLY A 136 -10.37 21.99 0.76
CA GLY A 136 -9.63 21.08 -0.11
C GLY A 136 -10.46 19.99 -0.75
N TYR A 137 -9.89 18.78 -0.77
CA TYR A 137 -10.50 17.59 -1.34
C TYR A 137 -10.84 16.61 -0.22
N TRP A 138 -12.12 16.42 0.02
CA TRP A 138 -12.63 15.36 0.86
C TRP A 138 -12.65 14.07 0.08
N ILE A 139 -12.06 13.04 0.66
CA ILE A 139 -12.10 11.70 0.13
C ILE A 139 -12.79 10.83 1.16
N ARG A 140 -13.84 10.14 0.72
CA ARG A 140 -14.56 9.14 1.50
C ARG A 140 -14.28 7.77 0.93
N THR A 141 -13.89 6.83 1.77
CA THR A 141 -13.73 5.44 1.36
C THR A 141 -15.10 4.78 1.29
N GLU A 142 -15.59 4.40 0.12
CA GLU A 142 -16.85 3.65 -0.02
C GLU A 142 -16.62 2.15 0.17
N ARG A 143 -15.53 1.64 -0.42
CA ARG A 143 -15.13 0.25 -0.35
C ARG A 143 -13.62 0.16 -0.23
N MET A 144 -13.14 -0.59 0.75
CA MET A 144 -11.72 -0.91 0.92
C MET A 144 -11.62 -2.28 1.58
N PRO A 145 -10.63 -3.12 1.24
CA PRO A 145 -10.32 -4.29 2.05
C PRO A 145 -10.01 -3.86 3.50
N PRO A 146 -10.42 -4.65 4.51
CA PRO A 146 -10.20 -4.30 5.90
C PRO A 146 -8.71 -4.38 6.29
N THR A 147 -7.93 -5.17 5.55
CA THR A 147 -6.52 -5.43 5.83
C THR A 147 -5.75 -5.60 4.53
N THR A 148 -4.47 -5.31 4.56
CA THR A 148 -3.51 -5.74 3.54
C THR A 148 -2.42 -6.62 4.12
N GLN A 149 -1.82 -7.47 3.30
CA GLN A 149 -0.74 -8.37 3.74
C GLN A 149 0.61 -7.80 3.32
N VAL A 150 1.51 -7.68 4.29
CA VAL A 150 2.89 -7.24 4.08
C VAL A 150 3.81 -8.41 4.38
N ARG A 151 4.61 -8.82 3.40
CA ARG A 151 5.65 -9.83 3.62
C ARG A 151 6.76 -9.25 4.47
N ILE A 152 7.19 -10.02 5.45
CA ILE A 152 8.34 -9.70 6.31
C ILE A 152 9.33 -10.85 6.33
N GLU A 153 10.57 -10.52 6.67
CA GLU A 153 11.67 -11.46 6.86
C GLU A 153 12.19 -11.28 8.29
N SER A 154 12.16 -12.35 9.08
CA SER A 154 12.68 -12.38 10.45
C SER A 154 13.08 -13.80 10.84
N GLU A 155 14.10 -13.95 11.68
CA GLU A 155 14.48 -15.23 12.25
C GLU A 155 13.47 -15.75 13.30
N LEU A 156 12.52 -14.90 13.71
CA LEU A 156 11.51 -15.22 14.71
C LEU A 156 10.70 -16.47 14.35
N GLY A 157 10.38 -16.66 13.06
CA GLY A 157 9.62 -17.84 12.63
C GLY A 157 10.35 -19.15 12.84
N THR A 158 11.64 -19.20 12.53
CA THR A 158 12.48 -20.39 12.78
C THR A 158 12.58 -20.69 14.27
N GLN A 159 12.69 -19.66 15.11
CA GLN A 159 12.79 -19.80 16.55
C GLN A 159 11.46 -20.29 17.16
N LEU A 160 10.34 -19.67 16.79
CA LEU A 160 9.02 -20.09 17.22
C LEU A 160 8.67 -21.49 16.73
N PHE A 161 9.04 -21.84 15.49
CA PHE A 161 8.88 -23.18 14.97
C PHE A 161 9.68 -24.22 15.77
N THR A 162 10.92 -23.88 16.15
CA THR A 162 11.75 -24.76 16.99
C THR A 162 11.12 -24.99 18.36
N VAL A 163 10.63 -23.92 19.00
CA VAL A 163 9.89 -24.00 20.28
C VAL A 163 8.62 -24.83 20.11
N CYS A 164 7.82 -24.56 19.08
CA CYS A 164 6.59 -25.28 18.80
C CYS A 164 6.83 -26.77 18.59
N ARG A 165 7.86 -27.17 17.83
CA ARG A 165 8.20 -28.59 17.60
C ARG A 165 8.62 -29.31 18.87
N GLN A 166 9.37 -28.66 19.77
CA GLN A 166 9.73 -29.25 21.05
C GLN A 166 8.49 -29.49 21.92
N MET A 167 7.51 -28.58 21.84
CA MET A 167 6.28 -28.66 22.62
C MET A 167 5.23 -29.59 22.03
N ALA A 168 5.17 -29.75 20.71
CA ALA A 168 4.26 -30.69 20.03
C ALA A 168 4.50 -32.15 20.46
N LEU A 169 5.69 -32.48 20.99
CA LEU A 169 5.99 -33.78 21.59
C LEU A 169 5.24 -34.02 22.91
N VAL A 170 4.86 -32.95 23.62
CA VAL A 170 4.23 -32.98 24.95
C VAL A 170 2.74 -32.60 24.86
N LEU A 171 2.41 -31.66 23.98
CA LEU A 171 1.07 -31.12 23.76
C LEU A 171 0.55 -31.61 22.41
N VAL A 172 -0.45 -32.48 22.43
CA VAL A 172 -1.14 -32.93 21.21
C VAL A 172 -1.94 -31.74 20.66
N SER A 173 -1.75 -31.41 19.37
CA SER A 173 -2.48 -30.40 18.57
C SER A 173 -1.89 -28.99 18.36
N LEU A 174 -0.56 -28.81 18.36
CA LEU A 174 0.06 -27.56 17.91
C LEU A 174 0.28 -27.56 16.38
N ASP A 175 -0.32 -26.60 15.67
CA ASP A 175 -0.10 -26.37 14.24
C ASP A 175 1.11 -25.42 14.04
N CYS A 176 2.31 -25.99 14.03
CA CYS A 176 3.54 -25.22 13.89
C CYS A 176 3.70 -24.56 12.50
N GLU A 177 3.04 -25.08 11.46
CA GLU A 177 3.07 -24.50 10.11
C GLU A 177 2.22 -23.22 10.03
N ALA A 178 1.11 -23.17 10.79
CA ALA A 178 0.33 -21.95 10.93
C ALA A 178 1.13 -20.82 11.61
N ILE A 179 1.95 -21.13 12.63
CA ILE A 179 2.84 -20.16 13.29
C ILE A 179 3.83 -19.57 12.31
N GLU A 180 4.53 -20.42 11.56
CA GLU A 180 5.54 -20.00 10.61
C GLU A 180 4.96 -19.10 9.50
N ARG A 181 3.74 -19.39 9.04
CA ARG A 181 3.03 -18.51 8.09
C ARG A 181 2.63 -17.17 8.73
N ALA A 182 2.16 -17.18 9.97
CA ALA A 182 1.71 -15.97 10.64
C ALA A 182 2.84 -14.96 10.94
N VAL A 183 4.10 -15.43 10.99
CA VAL A 183 5.29 -14.60 11.23
C VAL A 183 6.07 -14.21 9.96
N THR A 184 5.57 -14.61 8.79
CA THR A 184 6.11 -14.19 7.48
C THR A 184 5.19 -13.19 6.77
N LEU A 185 3.92 -13.12 7.16
CA LEU A 185 2.93 -12.17 6.65
C LEU A 185 2.28 -11.40 7.80
N ILE A 186 2.46 -10.09 7.83
CA ILE A 186 1.74 -9.21 8.75
C ILE A 186 0.46 -8.72 8.08
N SER A 187 -0.66 -8.80 8.80
CA SER A 187 -1.91 -8.16 8.40
C SER A 187 -1.91 -6.72 8.91
N VAL A 188 -1.85 -5.76 8.00
CA VAL A 188 -1.90 -4.33 8.29
C VAL A 188 -3.35 -3.87 8.15
N PRO A 189 -3.99 -3.35 9.22
CA PRO A 189 -5.34 -2.81 9.13
C PRO A 189 -5.36 -1.59 8.21
N LEU A 190 -6.39 -1.52 7.37
CA LEU A 190 -6.68 -0.37 6.52
C LEU A 190 -7.84 0.43 7.12
N PRO A 191 -7.98 1.72 6.75
CA PRO A 191 -9.12 2.53 7.19
C PRO A 191 -10.45 1.86 6.85
N GLU A 192 -11.39 1.93 7.79
CA GLU A 192 -12.73 1.38 7.59
C GLU A 192 -13.46 2.09 6.44
N ALA A 193 -14.33 1.34 5.76
CA ALA A 193 -15.28 1.92 4.82
C ALA A 193 -16.18 2.93 5.55
N GLY A 194 -16.48 4.03 4.87
CA GLY A 194 -17.17 5.21 5.40
C GLY A 194 -16.25 6.25 6.01
N GLY A 195 -14.95 5.96 6.20
CA GLY A 195 -13.97 6.93 6.67
C GLY A 195 -13.84 8.11 5.71
N GLU A 196 -13.82 9.33 6.25
CA GLU A 196 -13.58 10.57 5.51
C GLU A 196 -12.25 11.20 5.91
N TYR A 197 -11.51 11.70 4.92
CA TYR A 197 -10.25 12.41 5.12
C TYR A 197 -10.15 13.61 4.19
N LEU A 198 -9.61 14.70 4.73
CA LEU A 198 -9.37 15.94 4.00
C LEU A 198 -7.93 15.97 3.51
N ILE A 199 -7.75 16.16 2.20
CA ILE A 199 -6.50 16.65 1.62
C ILE A 199 -6.63 18.17 1.48
N ALA A 200 -6.03 18.89 2.42
CA ALA A 200 -6.10 20.35 2.46
C ALA A 200 -5.43 20.99 1.23
N LEU A 201 -5.92 22.14 0.77
CA LEU A 201 -5.34 22.83 -0.39
C LEU A 201 -3.86 23.17 -0.22
N GLU A 202 -3.46 23.53 1.00
CA GLU A 202 -2.06 23.80 1.37
C GLU A 202 -1.16 22.56 1.27
N ASP A 203 -1.77 21.37 1.37
CA ASP A 203 -1.07 20.11 1.22
C ASP A 203 -1.00 19.59 -0.22
N THR A 204 -1.67 20.30 -1.16
CA THR A 204 -1.72 19.92 -2.57
C THR A 204 -0.88 20.84 -3.46
N THR A 205 -0.05 20.23 -4.30
CA THR A 205 0.66 20.93 -5.38
C THR A 205 -0.33 21.47 -6.42
N PRO A 206 0.03 22.52 -7.20
CA PRO A 206 -0.79 22.99 -8.31
C PRO A 206 -1.08 21.90 -9.37
N GLU A 207 -0.16 20.96 -9.54
CA GLU A 207 -0.29 19.79 -10.43
C GLU A 207 -1.38 18.84 -9.92
N GLU A 208 -1.27 18.38 -8.66
CA GLU A 208 -2.26 17.51 -8.03
C GLU A 208 -3.65 18.14 -8.02
N ARG A 209 -3.75 19.44 -7.73
CA ARG A 209 -5.03 20.19 -7.78
C ARG A 209 -5.67 20.14 -9.17
N ARG A 210 -4.86 20.36 -10.21
CA ARG A 210 -5.34 20.30 -11.60
C ARG A 210 -5.82 18.90 -11.96
N ASP A 211 -5.17 17.87 -11.44
CA ASP A 211 -5.59 16.50 -11.67
C ASP A 211 -6.90 16.18 -10.94
N PHE A 212 -7.01 16.48 -9.64
CA PHE A 212 -8.26 16.32 -8.88
C PHE A 212 -9.44 17.10 -9.46
N ASP A 213 -9.23 18.36 -9.82
CA ASP A 213 -10.27 19.19 -10.45
C ASP A 213 -10.73 18.58 -11.80
N ARG A 214 -9.81 17.98 -12.55
CA ARG A 214 -10.13 17.29 -13.80
C ARG A 214 -10.95 16.02 -13.55
N PHE A 215 -10.64 15.23 -12.53
CA PHE A 215 -11.43 14.06 -12.15
C PHE A 215 -12.87 14.41 -11.81
N LEU A 216 -13.04 15.42 -10.95
CA LEU A 216 -14.36 15.90 -10.53
C LEU A 216 -15.17 16.50 -11.68
N GLY A 217 -14.49 17.06 -12.69
CA GLY A 217 -15.14 17.53 -13.92
C GLY A 217 -15.67 16.38 -14.81
N GLN A 218 -15.08 15.19 -14.72
CA GLN A 218 -15.46 14.02 -15.53
C GLN A 218 -16.61 13.21 -14.92
N SER A 219 -16.69 13.10 -13.60
CA SER A 219 -17.78 12.37 -12.93
C SER A 219 -19.14 13.06 -13.00
N ARG A 220 -19.18 14.37 -13.28
CA ARG A 220 -20.42 15.16 -13.43
C ARG A 220 -21.13 14.98 -14.78
N LYS A 221 -20.85 13.90 -15.51
CA LYS A 221 -21.56 13.65 -16.77
C LYS A 221 -23.04 13.34 -16.45
N PRO A 222 -23.99 14.09 -17.02
CA PRO A 222 -25.43 13.94 -16.73
C PRO A 222 -26.02 12.64 -17.26
#